data_AF-A0A1I5J5K7-F1
#
_entry.id   AF-A0A1I5J5K7-F1
#
_cell.length_a   1.000
_cell.length_b   1.000
_cell.length_c   1.000
_cell.angle_alpha   90.00
_cell.angle_beta   90.00
_cell.angle_gamma   90.00
#
_symmetry.space_group_name_H-M   'P 1'
#
loop_
_entity.id
_entity.type
_entity.pdbx_description
1 polymer ?
#
loop_
_entity_poly.entity_id
_entity_poly.type
_entity_poly.pdbx_seq_one_letter_code
_entity_poly.pdbx_strand_id
1 'polypeptide(L)'
;MRLAPLAALMLCALPALADAPLFLLDQTRLPFDLGPGAPQNQPSRQANSPHAAANSAASPANSASRYANSPRNPANEKRVIFTADGTVVGYYAPNGSGTLNLFTVTGKRVAYRPRGSKSLFSSDGRWCGTVADASGGGFAFGIIRDCAALF
;
A
#
# COMPACT_ATOMS: atom_id res chain seq x y z
N MET A 1 -32.93 -19.15 -46.99
CA MET A 1 -32.81 -18.81 -45.55
C MET A 1 -32.03 -19.91 -44.86
N ARG A 2 -30.81 -19.63 -44.38
CA ARG A 2 -30.10 -20.50 -43.43
C ARG A 2 -29.51 -19.59 -42.36
N LEU A 3 -29.98 -19.75 -41.13
CA LEU A 3 -29.62 -18.95 -39.96
C LEU A 3 -28.15 -19.18 -39.60
N ALA A 4 -27.40 -18.10 -39.39
CA ALA A 4 -26.11 -18.13 -38.72
C ALA A 4 -26.33 -18.10 -37.20
N PRO A 5 -25.65 -18.95 -36.41
CA PRO A 5 -25.75 -18.86 -34.95
C PRO A 5 -24.87 -17.71 -34.46
N LEU A 6 -25.48 -16.72 -33.80
CA LEU A 6 -24.75 -15.74 -33.00
C LEU A 6 -24.15 -16.47 -31.79
N ALA A 7 -22.83 -16.64 -31.77
CA ALA A 7 -22.10 -17.02 -30.56
C ALA A 7 -22.08 -15.81 -29.60
N ALA A 8 -22.86 -15.89 -28.52
CA ALA A 8 -22.83 -14.92 -27.44
C ALA A 8 -21.51 -15.06 -26.66
N LEU A 9 -20.59 -14.12 -26.84
CA LEU A 9 -19.41 -13.96 -26.01
C LEU A 9 -19.86 -13.47 -24.62
N MET A 10 -19.97 -14.37 -23.64
CA MET A 10 -20.00 -13.96 -22.24
C MET A 10 -18.61 -13.46 -21.86
N LEU A 11 -18.45 -12.14 -21.75
CA LEU A 11 -17.30 -11.55 -21.05
C LEU A 11 -17.44 -11.86 -19.56
N CYS A 12 -16.85 -12.97 -19.12
CA CYS A 12 -16.52 -13.14 -17.71
C CYS A 12 -15.46 -12.09 -17.37
N ALA A 13 -15.87 -10.99 -16.73
CA ALA A 13 -14.95 -10.08 -16.07
C ALA A 13 -14.22 -10.89 -14.99
N LEU A 14 -12.98 -11.30 -15.28
CA LEU A 14 -12.10 -11.85 -14.26
C LEU A 14 -11.98 -10.80 -13.15
N PRO A 15 -12.06 -11.19 -11.87
CA PRO A 15 -11.87 -10.23 -10.79
C PRO A 15 -10.50 -9.60 -11.02
N ALA A 16 -10.49 -8.28 -11.22
CA ALA A 16 -9.26 -7.53 -11.15
C ALA A 16 -8.65 -7.90 -9.80
N LEU A 17 -7.45 -8.48 -9.82
CA LEU A 17 -6.63 -8.72 -8.63
C LEU A 17 -6.24 -7.33 -8.08
N ALA A 18 -7.20 -6.64 -7.49
CA ALA A 18 -6.93 -5.56 -6.57
C ALA A 18 -6.30 -6.24 -5.36
N ASP A 19 -5.03 -5.97 -5.11
CA ASP A 19 -4.17 -6.92 -4.40
C ASP A 19 -3.83 -6.50 -2.96
N ALA A 20 -4.18 -5.28 -2.55
CA ALA A 20 -3.98 -4.83 -1.17
C ALA A 20 -5.20 -4.08 -0.58
N PRO A 21 -6.06 -4.77 0.21
CA PRO A 21 -7.17 -4.11 0.88
C PRO A 21 -6.68 -3.16 1.98
N LEU A 22 -7.37 -2.03 2.11
CA LEU A 22 -7.18 -1.02 3.15
C LEU A 22 -8.39 -0.99 4.08
N PHE A 23 -8.15 -1.09 5.39
CA PHE A 23 -9.19 -0.97 6.40
C PHE A 23 -8.75 -0.04 7.53
N LEU A 24 -9.74 0.60 8.16
CA LEU A 24 -9.49 1.38 9.37
C LEU A 24 -9.12 0.46 10.52
N LEU A 25 -8.00 0.75 11.15
CA LEU A 25 -7.49 -0.01 12.24
C LEU A 25 -8.14 0.40 13.57
N ASP A 26 -8.69 -0.58 14.28
CA ASP A 26 -8.96 -0.47 15.69
C ASP A 26 -7.70 -0.84 16.49
N GLN A 27 -6.98 0.19 16.96
CA GLN A 27 -5.70 0.02 17.65
C GLN A 27 -5.84 -0.78 18.94
N THR A 28 -7.01 -0.79 19.57
CA THR A 28 -7.23 -1.53 20.84
C THR A 28 -7.22 -3.05 20.64
N ARG A 29 -7.46 -3.50 19.41
CA ARG A 29 -7.49 -4.92 19.02
C ARG A 29 -6.27 -5.36 18.23
N LEU A 30 -5.28 -4.48 18.05
CA LEU A 30 -4.09 -4.80 17.28
C LEU A 30 -3.15 -5.71 18.08
N PRO A 31 -2.78 -6.90 17.57
CA PRO A 31 -1.74 -7.73 18.16
C PRO A 31 -0.43 -6.96 18.35
N PHE A 32 0.25 -7.21 19.48
CA PHE A 32 1.47 -6.49 19.85
C PHE A 32 2.54 -6.49 18.75
N ASP A 33 2.74 -7.63 18.08
CA ASP A 33 3.74 -7.82 17.04
C ASP A 33 3.48 -7.01 15.76
N LEU A 34 2.26 -6.52 15.57
CA LEU A 34 1.86 -5.64 14.47
C LEU A 34 1.90 -4.16 14.87
N GLY A 35 1.82 -3.87 16.17
CA GLY A 35 1.76 -2.51 16.71
C GLY A 35 3.10 -1.82 16.89
N PRO A 36 3.09 -0.50 17.17
CA PRO A 36 4.29 0.30 17.38
C PRO A 36 5.01 -0.05 18.70
N GLY A 37 4.38 -0.83 19.58
CA GLY A 37 5.01 -1.33 20.81
C GLY A 37 6.11 -2.35 20.55
N ALA A 38 5.99 -3.16 19.49
CA ALA A 38 7.00 -4.14 19.13
C ALA A 38 8.31 -3.46 18.69
N PRO A 39 9.49 -3.89 19.17
CA PRO A 39 10.77 -3.23 18.88
C PRO A 39 11.06 -2.98 17.40
N GLN A 40 10.69 -3.90 16.50
CA GLN A 40 10.89 -3.73 15.05
C GLN A 40 10.00 -2.65 14.43
N ASN A 41 8.88 -2.33 15.07
CA ASN A 41 7.82 -1.44 14.59
C ASN A 41 7.86 -0.06 15.26
N GLN A 42 8.74 0.15 16.25
CA GLN A 42 8.82 1.41 16.99
C GLN A 42 9.18 2.59 16.05
N PRO A 43 8.46 3.73 16.14
CA PRO A 43 8.82 4.95 15.40
C PRO A 43 10.21 5.50 15.76
N SER A 44 10.64 5.31 17.01
CA SER A 44 11.95 5.72 17.51
C SER A 44 13.11 4.87 16.96
N ARG A 45 12.84 3.71 16.36
CA ARG A 45 13.87 2.87 15.76
C ARG A 45 14.48 3.58 14.56
N GLN A 46 15.80 3.76 14.55
CA GLN A 46 16.50 4.51 13.49
C GLN A 46 16.20 4.00 12.07
N ALA A 47 16.11 2.68 11.88
CA ALA A 47 15.77 2.07 10.59
C ALA A 47 14.33 2.38 10.11
N ASN A 48 13.44 2.79 11.02
CA ASN A 48 12.08 3.21 10.71
C ASN A 48 11.95 4.72 10.50
N SER A 49 13.02 5.49 10.78
CA SER A 49 13.00 6.94 10.70
C SER A 49 12.69 7.44 9.28
N PRO A 50 11.91 8.52 9.13
CA PRO A 50 11.72 9.19 7.84
C PRO A 50 13.00 9.85 7.32
N HIS A 51 14.01 10.04 8.16
CA HIS A 51 15.28 10.62 7.74
C HIS A 51 16.32 9.57 7.35
N ALA A 52 16.03 8.27 7.54
CA ALA A 52 16.88 7.22 7.04
C ALA A 52 16.92 7.24 5.51
N ALA A 53 18.10 7.04 4.92
CA ALA A 53 18.30 7.16 3.46
C ALA A 53 17.32 6.30 2.64
N ALA A 54 17.00 5.09 3.12
CA ALA A 54 16.05 4.19 2.48
C ALA A 54 14.60 4.70 2.50
N ASN A 55 14.20 5.48 3.52
CA ASN A 55 12.82 5.87 3.78
C ASN A 55 12.52 7.32 3.38
N SER A 56 13.55 8.16 3.29
CA SER A 56 13.41 9.60 3.11
C SER A 56 12.58 9.97 1.89
N ALA A 57 11.62 10.88 2.09
CA ALA A 57 10.80 11.44 1.03
C ALA A 57 11.65 12.27 0.04
N ALA A 58 12.79 12.81 0.50
CA ALA A 58 13.73 13.53 -0.35
C ALA A 58 14.57 12.59 -1.23
N SER A 59 14.58 11.28 -0.94
CA SER A 59 15.28 10.30 -1.78
C SER A 59 14.51 10.12 -3.10
N PRO A 60 15.18 10.27 -4.27
CA PRO A 60 14.55 9.99 -5.56
C PRO A 60 13.97 8.58 -5.63
N ALA A 61 14.57 7.60 -4.92
CA ALA A 61 14.08 6.22 -4.87
C ALA A 61 12.66 6.09 -4.30
N ASN A 62 12.15 7.11 -3.62
CA ASN A 62 10.82 7.15 -3.01
C ASN A 62 9.86 8.15 -3.70
N SER A 63 10.32 8.83 -4.75
CA SER A 63 9.51 9.79 -5.51
C SER A 63 8.68 9.09 -6.58
N ALA A 64 7.42 9.48 -6.75
CA ALA A 64 6.57 9.03 -7.86
C ALA A 64 7.01 9.58 -9.23
N SER A 65 7.89 10.61 -9.27
CA SER A 65 8.48 11.07 -10.52
C SER A 65 9.45 10.06 -11.13
N ARG A 66 9.94 9.08 -10.36
CA ARG A 66 10.69 7.94 -10.91
C ARG A 66 9.73 6.94 -11.50
N TYR A 67 10.02 6.49 -12.73
CA TYR A 67 9.18 5.54 -13.45
C TYR A 67 8.79 4.31 -12.61
N ALA A 68 9.72 3.72 -11.86
CA ALA A 68 9.43 2.57 -10.99
C ALA A 68 8.29 2.80 -9.98
N ASN A 69 8.14 4.04 -9.48
CA ASN A 69 7.10 4.43 -8.51
C ASN A 69 5.94 5.21 -9.15
N SER A 70 6.01 5.47 -10.46
CA SER A 70 5.03 6.30 -11.15
C SER A 70 3.68 5.58 -11.25
N PRO A 71 2.55 6.30 -11.14
CA PRO A 71 1.24 5.72 -11.42
C PRO A 71 1.09 5.31 -12.90
N ARG A 72 1.95 5.83 -13.79
CA ARG A 72 1.96 5.47 -15.23
C ARG A 72 2.76 4.21 -15.54
N ASN A 73 3.36 3.58 -14.52
CA ASN A 73 4.04 2.30 -14.69
C ASN A 73 3.00 1.18 -14.67
N PRO A 74 2.85 0.37 -15.73
CA PRO A 74 1.86 -0.70 -15.79
C PRO A 74 1.99 -1.75 -14.67
N ALA A 75 3.18 -1.86 -14.06
CA ALA A 75 3.36 -2.72 -12.89
C ALA A 75 2.61 -2.20 -11.65
N ASN A 76 2.45 -0.88 -11.51
CA ASN A 76 1.78 -0.25 -10.37
C ASN A 76 0.26 -0.16 -10.57
N GLU A 77 -0.23 -0.22 -11.81
CA GLU A 77 -1.67 -0.37 -12.11
C GLU A 77 -2.26 -1.67 -11.54
N LYS A 78 -1.41 -2.67 -11.27
CA LYS A 78 -1.78 -3.94 -10.65
C LYS A 78 -1.56 -3.98 -9.14
N ARG A 79 -1.01 -2.90 -8.54
CA ARG A 79 -0.62 -2.80 -7.13
C ARG A 79 -1.51 -1.79 -6.40
N VAL A 80 -2.81 -1.96 -6.53
CA VAL A 80 -3.79 -0.97 -6.09
C VAL A 80 -4.20 -1.19 -4.65
N ILE A 81 -4.41 -0.07 -3.96
CA ILE A 81 -4.93 -0.02 -2.60
C ILE A 81 -6.41 0.32 -2.69
N PHE A 82 -7.26 -0.56 -2.17
CA PHE A 82 -8.71 -0.42 -2.29
C PHE A 82 -9.40 -0.57 -0.93
N THR A 83 -10.52 0.11 -0.73
CA THR A 83 -11.30 -0.03 0.50
C THR A 83 -12.33 -1.16 0.39
N ALA A 84 -13.03 -1.48 1.49
CA ALA A 84 -13.98 -2.58 1.54
C ALA A 84 -15.13 -2.48 0.52
N ASP A 85 -15.44 -1.27 0.05
CA ASP A 85 -16.44 -1.02 -1.01
C ASP A 85 -15.89 -1.18 -2.43
N GLY A 86 -14.60 -1.50 -2.58
CA GLY A 86 -13.93 -1.64 -3.88
C GLY A 86 -13.33 -0.35 -4.44
N THR A 87 -13.50 0.79 -3.77
CA THR A 87 -12.93 2.07 -4.20
C THR A 87 -11.41 2.03 -4.14
N VAL A 88 -10.75 2.29 -5.27
CA VAL A 88 -9.30 2.45 -5.35
C VAL A 88 -8.91 3.83 -4.82
N VAL A 89 -8.14 3.85 -3.73
CA VAL A 89 -7.69 5.08 -3.07
C VAL A 89 -6.23 5.39 -3.33
N GLY A 90 -5.46 4.41 -3.80
CA GLY A 90 -4.05 4.59 -4.06
C GLY A 90 -3.39 3.37 -4.67
N TYR A 91 -2.07 3.36 -4.64
CA TYR A 91 -1.25 2.24 -5.08
C TYR A 91 0.01 2.13 -4.22
N TYR A 92 0.70 1.00 -4.29
CA TYR A 92 1.96 0.80 -3.59
C TYR A 92 3.11 0.48 -4.55
N ALA A 93 4.33 0.85 -4.18
CA ALA A 93 5.53 0.50 -4.94
C ALA A 93 6.75 0.29 -4.01
N PRO A 94 7.45 -0.85 -4.12
CA PRO A 94 8.69 -1.07 -3.38
C PRO A 94 9.87 -0.33 -4.03
N ASN A 95 10.78 0.18 -3.21
CA ASN A 95 12.08 0.66 -3.67
C ASN A 95 13.15 -0.45 -3.59
N GLY A 96 14.32 -0.21 -4.19
CA GLY A 96 15.43 -1.17 -4.20
C GLY A 96 16.04 -1.50 -2.83
N SER A 97 15.74 -0.71 -1.80
CA SER A 97 16.20 -0.94 -0.42
C SER A 97 15.20 -1.75 0.41
N GLY A 98 14.01 -2.06 -0.12
CA GLY A 98 12.96 -2.83 0.55
C GLY A 98 11.93 -1.98 1.31
N THR A 99 12.00 -0.66 1.20
CA THR A 99 10.93 0.23 1.67
C THR A 99 9.75 0.14 0.72
N LEU A 100 8.56 -0.09 1.25
CA LEU A 100 7.31 -0.05 0.50
C LEU A 100 6.74 1.36 0.59
N ASN A 101 6.52 2.04 -0.53
CA ASN A 101 5.86 3.33 -0.55
C ASN A 101 4.37 3.16 -0.88
N LEU A 102 3.51 3.91 -0.19
CA LEU A 102 2.08 4.00 -0.48
C LEU A 102 1.82 5.39 -1.05
N PHE A 103 1.17 5.46 -2.20
CA PHE A 103 0.88 6.68 -2.92
C PHE A 103 -0.63 6.84 -3.12
N THR A 104 -1.09 8.08 -3.21
CA THR A 104 -2.41 8.42 -3.78
C THR A 104 -2.45 7.98 -5.25
N VAL A 105 -3.64 7.90 -5.85
CA VAL A 105 -3.80 7.64 -7.29
C VAL A 105 -3.06 8.64 -8.20
N THR A 106 -2.78 9.84 -7.69
CA THR A 106 -2.03 10.90 -8.38
C THR A 106 -0.51 10.86 -8.14
N GLY A 107 -0.02 9.95 -7.29
CA GLY A 107 1.41 9.78 -7.03
C GLY A 107 1.96 10.59 -5.84
N LYS A 108 1.11 11.16 -4.98
CA LYS A 108 1.58 11.77 -3.72
C LYS A 108 1.87 10.66 -2.71
N ARG A 109 3.06 10.64 -2.10
CA ARG A 109 3.38 9.62 -1.08
C ARG A 109 2.62 9.89 0.22
N VAL A 110 1.77 8.96 0.61
CA VAL A 110 0.96 9.01 1.84
C VAL A 110 1.74 8.44 3.02
N ALA A 111 2.27 7.23 2.85
CA ALA A 111 2.97 6.51 3.90
C ALA A 111 4.08 5.62 3.30
N TYR A 112 4.89 5.05 4.17
CA TYR A 112 5.87 4.04 3.81
C TYR A 112 5.99 2.97 4.89
N ARG A 113 6.38 1.76 4.49
CA ARG A 113 6.80 0.67 5.38
C ARG A 113 8.30 0.46 5.22
N PRO A 114 9.12 0.73 6.25
CA PRO A 114 10.53 0.37 6.26
C PRO A 114 10.77 -1.11 5.98
N ARG A 115 11.98 -1.44 5.52
CA ARG A 115 12.40 -2.84 5.41
C ARG A 115 12.36 -3.51 6.79
N GLY A 116 11.68 -4.65 6.88
CA GLY A 116 11.63 -5.48 8.09
C GLY A 116 10.71 -4.94 9.20
N SER A 117 10.01 -3.84 8.98
CA SER A 117 8.95 -3.37 9.87
C SER A 117 7.59 -3.86 9.34
N LYS A 118 6.67 -4.18 10.25
CA LYS A 118 5.26 -4.36 9.89
C LYS A 118 4.51 -3.03 9.94
N SER A 119 5.09 -1.97 10.48
CA SER A 119 4.42 -0.67 10.61
C SER A 119 4.53 0.23 9.38
N LEU A 120 3.46 0.99 9.18
CA LEU A 120 3.39 2.11 8.24
C LEU A 120 3.71 3.41 8.99
N PHE A 121 4.45 4.29 8.33
CA PHE A 121 4.77 5.62 8.83
C PHE A 121 4.42 6.67 7.78
N SER A 122 3.89 7.81 8.20
CA SER A 122 3.75 8.97 7.31
C SER A 122 5.12 9.55 6.96
N SER A 123 5.19 10.38 5.93
CA SER A 123 6.44 11.00 5.48
C SER A 123 7.13 11.88 6.53
N ASP A 124 6.43 12.31 7.58
CA ASP A 124 6.95 13.03 8.76
C ASP A 124 7.37 12.09 9.92
N GLY A 125 7.17 10.78 9.79
CA GLY A 125 7.60 9.77 10.77
C GLY A 125 6.54 9.37 11.81
N ARG A 126 5.32 9.90 11.76
CA ARG A 126 4.24 9.43 12.64
C ARG A 126 3.84 8.00 12.27
N TRP A 127 3.49 7.20 13.28
CA TRP A 127 2.94 5.88 13.04
C TRP A 127 1.55 5.99 12.42
N CYS A 128 1.33 5.28 11.31
CA CYS A 128 0.09 5.34 10.54
C CYS A 128 -0.69 4.04 10.52
N GLY A 129 -0.12 2.94 11.01
CA GLY A 129 -0.79 1.64 10.99
C GLY A 129 0.18 0.49 10.74
N THR A 130 -0.34 -0.59 10.17
CA THR A 130 0.39 -1.83 9.96
C THR A 130 0.11 -2.44 8.59
N VAL A 131 1.04 -3.26 8.15
CA VAL A 131 0.93 -4.21 7.05
C VAL A 131 0.87 -5.60 7.66
N ALA A 132 -0.07 -6.43 7.20
CA ALA A 132 -0.21 -7.81 7.64
C ALA A 132 -0.50 -8.72 6.46
N ASP A 133 -0.16 -10.01 6.55
CA ASP A 133 -0.50 -10.97 5.50
C ASP A 133 -2.03 -11.12 5.40
N ALA A 134 -2.53 -11.19 4.17
CA ALA A 134 -3.95 -11.39 3.92
C ALA A 134 -4.28 -12.88 3.80
N SER A 135 -5.44 -13.30 4.32
CA SER A 135 -5.86 -14.72 4.32
C SER A 135 -5.99 -15.33 2.92
N GLY A 136 -6.17 -14.50 1.88
CA GLY A 136 -6.22 -14.90 0.47
C GLY A 136 -4.86 -14.88 -0.24
N GLY A 137 -3.76 -14.67 0.48
CA GLY A 137 -2.44 -14.39 -0.08
C GLY A 137 -2.20 -12.89 -0.30
N GLY A 138 -0.93 -12.49 -0.36
CA GLY A 138 -0.54 -11.08 -0.39
C GLY A 138 -0.61 -10.43 0.99
N PHE A 139 -0.85 -9.12 1.04
CA PHE A 139 -0.91 -8.35 2.28
C PHE A 139 -2.06 -7.35 2.28
N ALA A 140 -2.46 -6.94 3.48
CA ALA A 140 -3.45 -5.94 3.75
C ALA A 140 -2.86 -4.77 4.55
N PHE A 141 -3.49 -3.61 4.44
CA PHE A 141 -3.13 -2.41 5.15
C PHE A 141 -4.20 -2.08 6.20
N GLY A 142 -3.80 -2.12 7.47
CA GLY A 142 -4.59 -1.53 8.55
C GLY A 142 -4.08 -0.13 8.82
N ILE A 143 -4.90 0.90 8.61
CA ILE A 143 -4.48 2.30 8.74
C ILE A 143 -5.29 3.04 9.81
N ILE A 144 -4.66 3.94 10.57
CA ILE A 144 -5.38 4.80 11.50
C ILE A 144 -6.13 5.90 10.73
N ARG A 145 -7.25 6.38 11.31
CA ARG A 145 -8.14 7.36 10.69
C ARG A 145 -7.41 8.61 10.19
N ASP A 146 -6.49 9.15 10.98
CA ASP A 146 -5.75 10.37 10.64
C ASP A 146 -4.88 10.21 9.39
N CYS A 147 -4.32 9.02 9.17
CA CYS A 147 -3.52 8.74 7.98
C CYS A 147 -4.37 8.28 6.79
N ALA A 148 -5.55 7.70 7.04
CA ALA A 148 -6.50 7.36 5.99
C ALA A 148 -6.95 8.61 5.20
N ALA A 149 -7.14 9.73 5.90
CA ALA A 149 -7.53 11.02 5.30
C ALA A 149 -6.46 11.66 4.39
N LEU A 150 -5.28 11.04 4.27
CA LEU A 150 -4.20 11.52 3.40
C LEU A 150 -4.23 10.91 1.99
N PHE A 151 -5.04 9.86 1.78
CA PHE A 151 -5.33 9.27 0.47
C PHE A 151 -6.29 10.16 -0.31
#